data_AF-A0A8H4TS09-F1
#
_entry.id   AF-A0A8H4TS09-F1
#
_cell.length_a   1.000
_cell.length_b   1.000
_cell.length_c   1.000
_cell.angle_alpha   90.00
_cell.angle_beta   90.00
_cell.angle_gamma   90.00
#
_symmetry.space_group_name_H-M   'P 1'
#
loop_
_entity.id
_entity.type
_entity.pdbx_description
1 polymer ?
#
loop_
_entity_poly.entity_id
_entity_poly.type
_entity_poly.pdbx_seq_one_letter_code
_entity_poly.pdbx_strand_id
1 'polypeptide(L)'
;MEIDRCLSAIKAIPNLHALPLHASLLPADQKRVFNPATKGKRKVIAATNVAETSITIDDVVAVIDTGRVKETSFDPKDNVVKLQEVWASQAACKQRRGRAGRVKAGKCYKLFTRSVESNMAPRPDPEIRRVPLEQLCLSVVAMNNTQNAADFLAKTLTPPETIAVDGALTLLHSIGALDNHKLTALGRHMSMIPADLRCAKLMVYGSIFGCVDACVTIASILIARSPFVSPRDKREEATAARAAFSRGGGDLLTDLAAYQQWNERSKSSGYWQSNSWCSENFLSHQTLREISSNRAQLLTSLKDAGILPFEYKEGTNSS
;
A
#
# COMPACT_ATOMS: atom_id res chain seq x y z
N MET A 1 -5.32 14.14 -9.35
CA MET A 1 -5.90 14.74 -10.57
C MET A 1 -7.35 15.17 -10.36
N GLU A 2 -8.33 14.26 -10.19
CA GLU A 2 -9.74 14.71 -10.03
C GLU A 2 -10.02 15.48 -8.73
N ILE A 3 -9.43 15.05 -7.61
CA ILE A 3 -9.48 15.80 -6.35
C ILE A 3 -8.92 17.22 -6.54
N ASP A 4 -7.75 17.34 -7.16
CA ASP A 4 -7.11 18.64 -7.38
C ASP A 4 -7.94 19.54 -8.30
N ARG A 5 -8.53 18.97 -9.36
CA ARG A 5 -9.43 19.69 -10.28
C ARG A 5 -10.65 20.23 -9.54
N CYS A 6 -11.29 19.40 -8.72
CA CYS A 6 -12.41 19.80 -7.87
C CYS A 6 -12.01 20.94 -6.92
N LEU A 7 -10.91 20.77 -6.18
CA LEU A 7 -10.41 21.78 -5.24
C LEU A 7 -10.05 23.10 -5.93
N SER A 8 -9.50 23.03 -7.15
CA SER A 8 -9.18 24.20 -7.96
C SER A 8 -10.45 24.92 -8.43
N ALA A 9 -11.45 24.17 -8.89
CA ALA A 9 -12.72 24.72 -9.36
C ALA A 9 -13.50 25.43 -8.25
N ILE A 10 -13.48 24.91 -7.02
CA ILE A 10 -14.18 25.53 -5.88
C ILE A 10 -13.38 26.65 -5.21
N LYS A 11 -12.13 26.91 -5.63
CA LYS A 11 -11.26 27.92 -5.02
C LYS A 11 -11.84 29.34 -5.11
N ALA A 12 -12.61 29.62 -6.15
CA ALA A 12 -13.27 30.91 -6.36
C ALA A 12 -14.48 31.12 -5.43
N ILE A 13 -15.00 30.07 -4.79
CA ILE A 13 -16.15 30.17 -3.89
C ILE A 13 -15.67 30.69 -2.53
N PRO A 14 -16.18 31.85 -2.04
CA PRO A 14 -15.74 32.41 -0.77
C PRO A 14 -16.15 31.52 0.42
N ASN A 15 -15.43 31.68 1.53
CA ASN A 15 -15.75 31.03 2.81
C ASN A 15 -15.71 29.49 2.81
N LEU A 16 -14.91 28.86 1.96
CA LEU A 16 -14.65 27.42 2.00
C LEU A 16 -13.31 27.07 2.68
N HIS A 17 -13.32 26.01 3.47
CA HIS A 17 -12.13 25.30 3.93
C HIS A 17 -12.04 23.98 3.16
N ALA A 18 -11.36 24.03 2.02
CA ALA A 18 -11.25 22.91 1.09
C ALA A 18 -10.06 22.00 1.46
N LEU A 19 -10.29 20.69 1.56
CA LEU A 19 -9.30 19.70 1.97
C LEU A 19 -9.30 18.48 1.03
N PRO A 20 -8.14 17.97 0.59
CA PRO A 20 -8.03 16.68 -0.10
C PRO A 20 -8.08 15.52 0.91
N LEU A 21 -8.60 14.37 0.49
CA LEU A 21 -8.50 13.12 1.25
C LEU A 21 -8.31 11.89 0.34
N HIS A 22 -7.09 11.36 0.32
CA HIS A 22 -6.76 10.14 -0.41
C HIS A 22 -5.56 9.41 0.24
N ALA A 23 -5.42 8.11 -0.05
CA ALA A 23 -4.45 7.24 0.60
C ALA A 23 -2.99 7.69 0.45
N SER A 24 -2.63 8.36 -0.65
CA SER A 24 -1.26 8.85 -0.88
C SER A 24 -0.89 10.12 -0.12
N LEU A 25 -1.83 10.77 0.60
CA LEU A 25 -1.49 11.88 1.48
C LEU A 25 -0.63 11.41 2.66
N LEU A 26 0.24 12.29 3.16
CA LEU A 26 0.94 12.06 4.42
C LEU A 26 -0.08 11.90 5.56
N PRO A 27 0.18 11.05 6.57
CA PRO A 27 -0.74 10.86 7.68
C PRO A 27 -1.09 12.15 8.43
N ALA A 28 -0.16 13.10 8.54
CA ALA A 28 -0.43 14.43 9.10
C ALA A 28 -1.49 15.18 8.28
N ASP A 29 -1.44 15.09 6.94
CA ASP A 29 -2.42 15.74 6.06
C ASP A 29 -3.77 15.04 6.08
N GLN A 30 -3.79 13.70 6.13
CA GLN A 30 -5.05 12.95 6.27
C GLN A 30 -5.77 13.32 7.56
N LYS A 31 -5.03 13.56 8.67
CA LYS A 31 -5.62 13.95 9.95
C LYS A 31 -6.29 15.32 9.94
N ARG A 32 -5.97 16.20 9.00
CA ARG A 32 -6.54 17.57 8.93
C ARG A 32 -8.05 17.57 8.76
N VAL A 33 -8.62 16.53 8.14
CA VAL A 33 -10.07 16.44 7.90
C VAL A 33 -10.90 16.29 9.19
N PHE A 34 -10.29 15.77 10.25
CA PHE A 34 -10.95 15.60 11.55
C PHE A 34 -11.04 16.93 12.33
N ASN A 35 -10.14 17.87 12.08
CA ASN A 35 -10.16 19.16 12.76
C ASN A 35 -11.36 19.99 12.31
N PRO A 36 -11.96 20.83 13.18
CA PRO A 36 -13.02 21.75 12.79
C PRO A 36 -12.60 22.69 11.65
N ALA A 37 -13.59 23.21 10.92
CA ALA A 37 -13.32 24.23 9.91
C ALA A 37 -12.74 25.50 10.54
N THR A 38 -11.91 26.25 9.79
CA THR A 38 -11.52 27.60 10.21
C THR A 38 -12.77 28.44 10.46
N LYS A 39 -12.77 29.27 11.50
CA LYS A 39 -13.92 30.09 11.90
C LYS A 39 -14.49 30.86 10.70
N GLY A 40 -15.81 30.80 10.52
CA GLY A 40 -16.51 31.45 9.42
C GLY A 40 -16.46 30.72 8.07
N LYS A 41 -15.74 29.59 7.97
CA LYS A 41 -15.65 28.79 6.72
C LYS A 41 -16.42 27.48 6.82
N ARG A 42 -16.96 27.02 5.69
CA ARG A 42 -17.55 25.69 5.54
C ARG A 42 -16.48 24.68 5.12
N LYS A 43 -16.35 23.57 5.85
CA LYS A 43 -15.48 22.45 5.47
C LYS A 43 -16.01 21.77 4.21
N VAL A 44 -15.14 21.57 3.23
CA VAL A 44 -15.42 20.79 2.01
C VAL A 44 -14.27 19.82 1.81
N ILE A 45 -14.59 18.52 1.78
CA ILE A 45 -13.57 17.46 1.65
C ILE A 45 -13.78 16.78 0.29
N ALA A 46 -12.77 16.86 -0.56
CA ALA A 46 -12.74 16.11 -1.82
C ALA A 46 -11.98 14.79 -1.58
N ALA A 47 -12.72 13.67 -1.61
CA ALA A 47 -12.21 12.38 -1.15
C ALA A 47 -12.31 11.27 -2.21
N THR A 48 -11.47 10.25 -2.04
CA THR A 48 -11.61 8.92 -2.68
C THR A 48 -12.52 8.01 -1.83
N ASN A 49 -12.65 6.74 -2.22
CA ASN A 49 -13.33 5.70 -1.45
C ASN A 49 -12.75 5.46 -0.04
N VAL A 50 -11.58 6.03 0.29
CA VAL A 50 -11.02 6.05 1.66
C VAL A 50 -12.02 6.62 2.70
N ALA A 51 -12.89 7.54 2.30
CA ALA A 51 -13.92 8.08 3.19
C ALA A 51 -15.14 7.16 3.39
N GLU A 52 -15.26 6.06 2.64
CA GLU A 52 -16.47 5.22 2.62
C GLU A 52 -16.57 4.23 3.78
N THR A 53 -15.45 3.77 4.32
CA THR A 53 -15.41 2.69 5.33
C THR A 53 -14.62 3.15 6.56
N SER A 54 -13.33 3.40 6.40
CA SER A 54 -12.34 3.47 7.49
C SER A 54 -12.26 4.80 8.24
N ILE A 55 -12.89 5.87 7.75
CA ILE A 55 -12.74 7.22 8.31
C ILE A 55 -14.08 7.80 8.74
N THR A 56 -14.16 8.24 10.00
CA THR A 56 -15.35 8.90 10.57
C THR A 56 -15.08 10.39 10.71
N ILE A 57 -15.83 11.20 9.94
CA ILE A 57 -15.77 12.66 10.00
C ILE A 57 -17.13 13.14 10.50
N ASP A 58 -17.17 13.67 11.71
CA ASP A 58 -18.43 13.88 12.44
C ASP A 58 -19.26 15.02 11.87
N ASP A 59 -18.64 16.06 11.32
CA ASP A 59 -19.34 17.27 10.84
C ASP A 59 -19.86 17.17 9.40
N VAL A 60 -19.90 15.98 8.80
CA VAL A 60 -20.43 15.76 7.45
C VAL A 60 -21.96 15.71 7.47
N VAL A 61 -22.58 16.67 6.78
CA VAL A 61 -24.05 16.80 6.66
C VAL A 61 -24.54 16.74 5.22
N ALA A 62 -23.61 16.78 4.26
CA ALA A 62 -23.88 16.73 2.84
C ALA A 62 -22.82 15.86 2.17
N VAL A 63 -23.25 14.90 1.35
CA VAL A 63 -22.40 14.05 0.52
C VAL A 63 -22.73 14.32 -0.94
N ILE A 64 -21.71 14.53 -1.77
CA ILE A 64 -21.85 14.61 -3.23
C ILE A 64 -21.16 13.36 -3.79
N ASP A 65 -21.97 12.43 -4.27
CA ASP A 65 -21.53 11.14 -4.79
C ASP A 65 -21.42 11.19 -6.31
N THR A 66 -20.19 11.12 -6.82
CA THR A 66 -19.93 11.07 -8.27
C THR A 66 -20.33 9.74 -8.91
N GLY A 67 -20.55 8.69 -8.10
CA GLY A 67 -20.81 7.33 -8.55
C GLY A 67 -19.58 6.60 -9.08
N ARG A 68 -18.42 7.24 -9.13
CA ARG A 68 -17.18 6.67 -9.68
C ARG A 68 -16.24 6.21 -8.58
N VAL A 69 -15.40 5.23 -8.89
CA VAL A 69 -14.35 4.73 -8.01
C VAL A 69 -13.17 4.24 -8.85
N LYS A 70 -11.95 4.39 -8.33
CA LYS A 70 -10.78 3.73 -8.90
C LYS A 70 -10.50 2.47 -8.12
N GLU A 71 -10.53 1.33 -8.79
CA GLU A 71 -10.30 0.02 -8.18
C GLU A 71 -9.21 -0.72 -8.93
N THR A 72 -8.41 -1.47 -8.19
CA THR A 72 -7.48 -2.43 -8.77
C THR A 72 -8.24 -3.68 -9.18
N SER A 73 -8.02 -4.09 -10.42
CA SER A 73 -8.53 -5.32 -11.00
C SER A 73 -7.33 -6.14 -11.49
N PHE A 74 -7.45 -7.46 -11.41
CA PHE A 74 -6.45 -8.37 -11.94
C PHE A 74 -6.99 -9.01 -13.21
N ASP A 75 -6.23 -8.93 -14.29
CA ASP A 75 -6.51 -9.61 -15.54
C ASP A 75 -5.67 -10.90 -15.60
N PRO A 76 -6.28 -12.08 -15.40
CA PRO A 76 -5.53 -13.33 -15.34
C PRO A 76 -5.02 -13.80 -16.71
N LYS A 77 -5.57 -13.29 -17.82
CA LYS A 77 -5.11 -13.66 -19.17
C LYS A 77 -3.78 -12.99 -19.49
N ASP A 78 -3.67 -11.70 -19.17
CA ASP A 78 -2.46 -10.92 -19.40
C ASP A 78 -1.48 -11.01 -18.21
N ASN A 79 -1.93 -11.53 -17.06
CA ASN A 79 -1.24 -11.48 -15.77
C ASN A 79 -0.87 -10.05 -15.36
N VAL A 80 -1.82 -9.11 -15.51
CA VAL A 80 -1.60 -7.68 -15.24
C VAL A 80 -2.60 -7.16 -14.23
N VAL A 81 -2.10 -6.45 -13.21
CA VAL A 81 -2.93 -5.65 -12.31
C VAL A 81 -3.17 -4.28 -12.94
N LYS A 82 -4.44 -3.95 -13.21
CA LYS A 82 -4.88 -2.71 -13.85
C LYS A 82 -5.63 -1.85 -12.82
N LEU A 83 -5.25 -0.58 -12.69
CA LEU A 83 -6.01 0.41 -11.92
C LEU A 83 -6.97 1.13 -12.88
N GLN A 84 -8.27 0.89 -12.72
CA GLN A 84 -9.28 1.41 -13.65
C GLN A 84 -10.33 2.23 -12.91
N GLU A 85 -10.90 3.22 -13.60
CA GLU A 85 -12.03 3.96 -13.09
C GLU A 85 -13.34 3.30 -13.54
N VAL A 86 -14.12 2.86 -12.57
CA VAL A 86 -15.38 2.12 -12.78
C VAL A 86 -16.52 2.78 -12.02
N TRP A 87 -17.75 2.31 -12.28
CA TRP A 87 -18.89 2.68 -11.46
C TRP A 87 -18.79 1.99 -10.10
N ALA A 88 -19.12 2.72 -9.04
CA ALA A 88 -19.23 2.16 -7.70
C ALA A 88 -20.39 1.17 -7.63
N SER A 89 -20.33 0.24 -6.68
CA SER A 89 -21.47 -0.65 -6.41
C SER A 89 -22.63 0.09 -5.73
N GLN A 90 -23.84 -0.44 -5.85
CA GLN A 90 -25.01 0.07 -5.12
C GLN A 90 -24.77 0.06 -3.60
N ALA A 91 -24.09 -0.96 -3.09
CA ALA A 91 -23.68 -1.03 -1.69
C ALA A 91 -22.73 0.12 -1.31
N ALA A 92 -21.74 0.45 -2.14
CA ALA A 92 -20.83 1.58 -1.90
C ALA A 92 -21.58 2.92 -1.91
N CYS A 93 -22.48 3.16 -2.89
CA CYS A 93 -23.33 4.35 -2.91
C CYS A 93 -24.22 4.47 -1.65
N LYS A 94 -24.73 3.33 -1.14
CA LYS A 94 -25.47 3.29 0.12
C LYS A 94 -24.60 3.65 1.32
N GLN A 95 -23.34 3.18 1.36
CA GLN A 95 -22.37 3.56 2.39
C GLN A 95 -22.04 5.06 2.35
N ARG A 96 -21.77 5.60 1.16
CA ARG A 96 -21.53 7.04 0.92
C ARG A 96 -22.69 7.87 1.45
N ARG A 97 -23.94 7.51 1.12
CA ARG A 97 -25.15 8.16 1.66
C ARG A 97 -25.18 8.15 3.19
N GLY A 98 -24.79 7.05 3.82
CA GLY A 98 -24.75 6.92 5.29
C GLY A 98 -23.80 7.90 5.98
N ARG A 99 -22.78 8.42 5.27
CA ARG A 99 -21.81 9.38 5.82
C ARG A 99 -22.44 10.74 6.14
N ALA A 100 -23.53 11.13 5.48
CA ALA A 100 -24.22 12.39 5.74
C ALA A 100 -25.16 12.36 6.97
N GLY A 101 -25.50 11.17 7.48
CA GLY A 101 -26.57 10.98 8.46
C GLY A 101 -26.11 10.67 9.89
N ARG A 102 -24.85 10.95 10.23
CA ARG A 102 -24.25 10.49 11.50
C ARG A 102 -24.62 11.34 12.70
N VAL A 103 -24.39 12.64 12.61
CA VAL A 103 -24.62 13.58 13.72
C VAL A 103 -26.00 14.22 13.66
N LYS A 104 -26.53 14.42 12.46
CA LYS A 104 -27.88 14.96 12.22
C LYS A 104 -28.38 14.57 10.84
N ALA A 105 -29.64 14.91 10.55
CA ALA A 105 -30.21 14.72 9.21
C ALA A 105 -29.36 15.43 8.16
N GLY A 106 -28.93 14.67 7.15
CA GLY A 106 -28.09 15.16 6.06
C GLY A 106 -28.64 14.81 4.69
N LYS A 107 -27.96 15.29 3.65
CA LYS A 107 -28.37 15.10 2.25
C LYS A 107 -27.28 14.37 1.46
N CYS A 108 -27.67 13.48 0.56
CA CYS A 108 -26.77 12.83 -0.38
C CYS A 108 -27.23 13.17 -1.80
N TYR A 109 -26.35 13.83 -2.56
CA TYR A 109 -26.57 14.22 -3.95
C TYR A 109 -25.80 13.25 -4.85
N LYS A 110 -26.52 12.49 -5.68
CA LYS A 110 -25.91 11.58 -6.65
C LYS A 110 -25.81 12.26 -8.00
N LEU A 111 -24.61 12.27 -8.59
CA LEU A 111 -24.35 12.87 -9.90
C LEU A 111 -24.61 11.91 -11.06
N PHE A 112 -25.47 10.92 -10.85
CA PHE A 112 -25.83 9.89 -11.81
C PHE A 112 -27.32 9.58 -11.70
N THR A 113 -27.91 9.10 -12.79
CA THR A 113 -29.35 8.85 -12.86
C THR A 113 -29.72 7.55 -12.13
N ARG A 114 -31.01 7.40 -11.81
CA ARG A 114 -31.55 6.15 -11.24
C ARG A 114 -31.32 4.95 -12.17
N SER A 115 -31.37 5.18 -13.48
CA SER A 115 -31.10 4.13 -14.48
C SER A 115 -29.64 3.68 -14.45
N VAL A 116 -28.69 4.60 -14.27
CA VAL A 116 -27.28 4.23 -14.08
C VAL A 116 -27.14 3.43 -12.77
N GLU A 117 -27.75 3.90 -11.68
CA GLU A 117 -27.69 3.20 -10.38
C GLU A 117 -28.26 1.77 -10.44
N SER A 118 -29.38 1.56 -11.13
CA SER A 118 -29.97 0.22 -11.28
C SER A 118 -29.08 -0.74 -12.08
N ASN A 119 -28.23 -0.20 -12.97
CA ASN A 119 -27.29 -0.98 -13.77
C ASN A 119 -25.92 -1.16 -13.07
N MET A 120 -25.68 -0.53 -11.92
CA MET A 120 -24.47 -0.76 -11.12
C MET A 120 -24.51 -2.13 -10.46
N ALA A 121 -23.32 -2.73 -10.25
CA ALA A 121 -23.21 -3.98 -9.51
C ALA A 121 -23.80 -3.83 -8.09
N PRO A 122 -24.57 -4.82 -7.58
CA PRO A 122 -25.12 -4.73 -6.24
C PRO A 122 -24.07 -4.60 -5.12
N ARG A 123 -22.94 -5.29 -5.29
CA ARG A 123 -21.78 -5.32 -4.38
C ARG A 123 -20.49 -5.38 -5.22
N PRO A 124 -19.34 -4.93 -4.66
CA PRO A 124 -18.07 -5.11 -5.34
C PRO A 124 -17.69 -6.60 -5.37
N ASP A 125 -16.90 -6.99 -6.36
CA ASP A 125 -16.37 -8.36 -6.41
C ASP A 125 -15.48 -8.64 -5.20
N PRO A 126 -15.59 -9.85 -4.61
CA PRO A 126 -14.70 -10.26 -3.53
C PRO A 126 -13.24 -10.23 -3.94
N GLU A 127 -12.34 -9.90 -3.01
CA GLU A 127 -10.92 -9.71 -3.27
C GLU A 127 -10.26 -10.90 -3.99
N ILE A 128 -10.64 -12.12 -3.63
CA ILE A 128 -10.18 -13.38 -4.25
C ILE A 128 -10.41 -13.45 -5.78
N ARG A 129 -11.30 -12.63 -6.35
CA ARG A 129 -11.54 -12.57 -7.80
C ARG A 129 -10.83 -11.42 -8.52
N ARG A 130 -10.17 -10.53 -7.79
CA ARG A 130 -9.68 -9.25 -8.33
C ARG A 130 -8.24 -8.94 -7.94
N VAL A 131 -7.55 -9.87 -7.27
CA VAL A 131 -6.13 -9.76 -6.93
C VAL A 131 -5.36 -11.00 -7.40
N PRO A 132 -4.04 -10.86 -7.66
CA PRO A 132 -3.17 -12.01 -7.90
C PRO A 132 -3.19 -13.01 -6.74
N LEU A 133 -3.16 -14.31 -7.05
CA LEU A 133 -3.45 -15.38 -6.09
C LEU A 133 -2.20 -16.14 -5.60
N GLU A 134 -1.00 -15.71 -5.96
CA GLU A 134 0.22 -16.50 -5.75
C GLU A 134 0.57 -16.62 -4.27
N GLN A 135 0.40 -15.53 -3.51
CA GLN A 135 0.58 -15.57 -2.05
C GLN A 135 -0.44 -16.52 -1.40
N LEU A 136 -1.71 -16.43 -1.81
CA LEU A 136 -2.78 -17.29 -1.27
C LEU A 136 -2.53 -18.76 -1.61
N CYS A 137 -2.16 -19.06 -2.86
CA CYS A 137 -1.83 -20.42 -3.30
C CYS A 137 -0.65 -20.97 -2.51
N LEU A 138 0.42 -20.19 -2.30
CA LEU A 138 1.56 -20.62 -1.50
C LEU A 138 1.15 -20.95 -0.06
N SER A 139 0.36 -20.08 0.57
CA SER A 139 -0.16 -20.31 1.93
C SER A 139 -1.01 -21.57 2.02
N VAL A 140 -1.89 -21.81 1.05
CA VAL A 140 -2.73 -23.03 1.00
C VAL A 140 -1.88 -24.30 0.89
N VAL A 141 -0.90 -24.31 -0.01
CA VAL A 141 0.00 -25.47 -0.16
C VAL A 141 0.82 -25.68 1.12
N ALA A 142 1.31 -24.61 1.75
CA ALA A 142 2.11 -24.68 2.97
C ALA A 142 1.33 -25.15 4.21
N MET A 143 0.07 -24.73 4.37
CA MET A 143 -0.76 -25.09 5.53
C MET A 143 -1.20 -26.55 5.52
N ASN A 144 -1.61 -27.05 4.35
CA ASN A 144 -2.33 -28.32 4.28
C ASN A 144 -1.45 -29.49 3.84
N ASN A 145 -0.19 -29.26 3.41
CA ASN A 145 0.60 -30.22 2.62
C ASN A 145 -0.20 -30.83 1.44
N THR A 146 -1.36 -30.26 1.09
CA THR A 146 -2.21 -30.73 0.02
C THR A 146 -1.60 -30.27 -1.27
N GLN A 147 -1.36 -31.22 -2.16
CA GLN A 147 -0.77 -31.01 -3.47
C GLN A 147 -1.69 -30.24 -4.43
N ASN A 148 -2.85 -29.74 -3.97
CA ASN A 148 -3.84 -29.12 -4.84
C ASN A 148 -4.51 -27.89 -4.21
N ALA A 149 -3.85 -26.73 -4.35
CA ALA A 149 -4.46 -25.44 -3.99
C ALA A 149 -5.70 -25.12 -4.82
N ALA A 150 -5.77 -25.59 -6.07
CA ALA A 150 -6.91 -25.35 -6.95
C ALA A 150 -8.19 -25.99 -6.41
N ASP A 151 -8.12 -27.26 -5.98
CA ASP A 151 -9.27 -27.95 -5.37
C ASP A 151 -9.75 -27.27 -4.09
N PHE A 152 -8.83 -26.72 -3.30
CA PHE A 152 -9.18 -25.98 -2.09
C PHE A 152 -9.89 -24.67 -2.43
N LEU A 153 -9.33 -23.87 -3.35
CA LEU A 153 -9.90 -22.59 -3.75
C LEU A 153 -11.25 -22.74 -4.45
N ALA A 154 -11.45 -23.84 -5.19
CA ALA A 154 -12.73 -24.21 -5.81
C ALA A 154 -13.87 -24.42 -4.80
N LYS A 155 -13.56 -24.72 -3.53
CA LYS A 155 -14.54 -24.94 -2.46
C LYS A 155 -14.83 -23.69 -1.61
N THR A 156 -14.23 -22.55 -1.94
CA THR A 156 -14.49 -21.29 -1.23
C THR A 156 -15.89 -20.74 -1.52
N LEU A 157 -16.39 -19.83 -0.68
CA LEU A 157 -17.71 -19.19 -0.85
C LEU A 157 -17.87 -18.53 -2.23
N THR A 158 -16.78 -18.01 -2.78
CA THR A 158 -16.76 -17.38 -4.10
C THR A 158 -15.47 -17.81 -4.80
N PRO A 159 -15.50 -18.94 -5.52
CA PRO A 159 -14.30 -19.47 -6.16
C PRO A 159 -13.69 -18.47 -7.15
N PRO A 160 -12.36 -18.36 -7.20
CA PRO A 160 -11.66 -17.61 -8.24
C PRO A 160 -11.79 -18.28 -9.61
N GLU A 161 -11.45 -17.56 -10.67
CA GLU A 161 -11.36 -18.15 -12.00
C GLU A 161 -10.19 -19.15 -12.07
N THR A 162 -10.41 -20.29 -12.73
CA THR A 162 -9.39 -21.35 -12.87
C THR A 162 -8.09 -20.81 -13.48
N ILE A 163 -8.19 -19.97 -14.50
CA ILE A 163 -7.03 -19.34 -15.16
C ILE A 163 -6.19 -18.49 -14.20
N ALA A 164 -6.81 -17.83 -13.22
CA ALA A 164 -6.10 -17.04 -12.21
C ALA A 164 -5.30 -17.95 -11.26
N VAL A 165 -5.87 -19.11 -10.88
CA VAL A 165 -5.21 -20.10 -10.03
C VAL A 165 -4.07 -20.78 -10.77
N ASP A 166 -4.29 -21.20 -12.01
CA ASP A 166 -3.27 -21.85 -12.84
C ASP A 166 -2.09 -20.92 -13.12
N GLY A 167 -2.37 -19.64 -13.43
CA GLY A 167 -1.35 -18.61 -13.57
C GLY A 167 -0.54 -18.43 -12.29
N ALA A 168 -1.20 -18.44 -11.13
CA ALA A 168 -0.55 -18.33 -9.84
C ALA A 168 0.36 -19.53 -9.54
N LEU A 169 -0.10 -20.75 -9.78
CA LEU A 169 0.70 -21.98 -9.62
C LEU A 169 1.90 -22.01 -10.58
N THR A 170 1.70 -21.55 -11.81
CA THR A 170 2.77 -21.43 -12.81
C THR A 170 3.86 -20.45 -12.36
N LEU A 171 3.48 -19.29 -11.80
CA LEU A 171 4.44 -18.34 -11.24
C LEU A 171 5.18 -18.95 -10.05
N LEU A 172 4.48 -19.61 -9.14
CA LEU A 172 5.10 -20.25 -7.98
C LEU A 172 6.12 -21.32 -8.38
N HIS A 173 5.84 -22.07 -9.44
CA HIS A 173 6.80 -22.99 -10.04
C HIS A 173 8.01 -22.26 -10.64
N SER A 174 7.79 -21.22 -11.45
CA SER A 174 8.88 -20.48 -12.11
C SER A 174 9.80 -19.76 -11.13
N ILE A 175 9.29 -19.29 -9.98
CA ILE A 175 10.12 -18.71 -8.93
C ILE A 175 10.75 -19.76 -8.01
N GLY A 176 10.50 -21.06 -8.24
CA GLY A 176 11.08 -22.16 -7.47
C GLY A 176 10.46 -22.35 -6.09
N ALA A 177 9.31 -21.74 -5.80
CA ALA A 177 8.56 -21.95 -4.56
C ALA A 177 7.83 -23.30 -4.57
N LEU A 178 7.42 -23.76 -5.74
CA LEU A 178 6.82 -25.08 -5.96
C LEU A 178 7.62 -25.89 -6.99
N ASP A 179 7.63 -27.20 -6.83
CA ASP A 179 8.08 -28.18 -7.82
C ASP A 179 7.01 -29.27 -7.92
N ASN A 180 6.46 -29.52 -9.11
CA ASN A 180 5.37 -30.48 -9.32
C ASN A 180 4.21 -30.33 -8.31
N HIS A 181 3.75 -29.08 -8.09
CA HIS A 181 2.73 -28.70 -7.09
C HIS A 181 3.07 -29.02 -5.62
N LYS A 182 4.32 -29.38 -5.32
CA LYS A 182 4.82 -29.60 -3.96
C LYS A 182 5.68 -28.43 -3.52
N LEU A 183 5.62 -28.13 -2.23
CA LEU A 183 6.41 -27.08 -1.61
C LEU A 183 7.90 -27.43 -1.65
N THR A 184 8.73 -26.55 -2.22
CA THR A 184 10.19 -26.69 -2.16
C THR A 184 10.72 -26.20 -0.80
N ALA A 185 12.02 -26.42 -0.52
CA ALA A 185 12.66 -25.80 0.64
C ALA A 185 12.58 -24.26 0.60
N LEU A 186 12.81 -23.67 -0.58
CA LEU A 186 12.65 -22.24 -0.79
C LEU A 186 11.21 -21.78 -0.53
N GLY A 187 10.22 -22.48 -1.11
CA GLY A 187 8.80 -22.17 -0.91
C GLY A 187 8.38 -22.25 0.55
N ARG A 188 8.92 -23.22 1.30
CA ARG A 188 8.71 -23.33 2.75
C ARG A 188 9.18 -22.08 3.48
N HIS A 189 10.43 -21.65 3.26
CA HIS A 189 10.94 -20.41 3.86
C HIS A 189 10.14 -19.18 3.44
N MET A 190 9.80 -19.06 2.15
CA MET A 190 8.99 -17.94 1.66
C MET A 190 7.61 -17.88 2.33
N SER A 191 6.97 -19.03 2.57
CA SER A 191 5.65 -19.09 3.21
C SER A 191 5.63 -18.66 4.68
N MET A 192 6.78 -18.68 5.36
CA MET A 192 6.93 -18.27 6.76
C MET A 192 7.20 -16.76 6.93
N ILE A 193 7.51 -16.06 5.85
CA ILE A 193 7.83 -14.64 5.88
C ILE A 193 6.55 -13.82 5.63
N PRO A 194 6.20 -12.85 6.49
CA PRO A 194 5.01 -12.00 6.32
C PRO A 194 5.27 -10.86 5.31
N ALA A 195 5.66 -11.22 4.09
CA ALA A 195 5.92 -10.29 2.99
C ALA A 195 5.43 -10.88 1.66
N ASP A 196 5.34 -10.05 0.61
CA ASP A 196 5.05 -10.55 -0.74
C ASP A 196 6.16 -11.48 -1.24
N LEU A 197 5.83 -12.36 -2.19
CA LEU A 197 6.74 -13.37 -2.71
C LEU A 197 8.10 -12.85 -3.17
N ARG A 198 8.16 -11.64 -3.76
CA ARG A 198 9.43 -11.08 -4.25
C ARG A 198 10.30 -10.65 -3.08
N CYS A 199 9.72 -9.96 -2.09
CA CYS A 199 10.41 -9.58 -0.86
C CYS A 199 10.85 -10.80 -0.04
N ALA A 200 9.98 -11.82 0.08
CA ALA A 200 10.31 -13.05 0.77
C ALA A 200 11.50 -13.76 0.12
N LYS A 201 11.46 -13.95 -1.22
CA LYS A 201 12.56 -14.56 -1.97
C LYS A 201 13.84 -13.74 -1.86
N LEU A 202 13.76 -12.40 -1.95
CA LEU A 202 14.90 -11.49 -1.77
C LEU A 202 15.58 -11.70 -0.41
N MET A 203 14.80 -11.77 0.68
CA MET A 203 15.36 -11.94 2.02
C MET A 203 15.95 -13.33 2.25
N VAL A 204 15.36 -14.39 1.69
CA VAL A 204 15.94 -15.74 1.72
C VAL A 204 17.29 -15.78 1.01
N TYR A 205 17.40 -15.20 -0.19
CA TYR A 205 18.71 -15.11 -0.86
C TYR A 205 19.68 -14.18 -0.13
N GLY A 206 19.17 -13.10 0.46
CA GLY A 206 19.96 -12.19 1.28
C GLY A 206 20.63 -12.89 2.46
N SER A 207 19.96 -13.82 3.12
CA SER A 207 20.56 -14.60 4.20
C SER A 207 21.62 -15.58 3.68
N ILE A 208 21.38 -16.23 2.54
CA ILE A 208 22.32 -17.17 1.92
C ILE A 208 23.59 -16.45 1.42
N PHE A 209 23.45 -15.27 0.83
CA PHE A 209 24.56 -14.51 0.25
C PHE A 209 25.21 -13.51 1.20
N GLY A 210 24.85 -13.51 2.49
CA GLY A 210 25.47 -12.63 3.49
C GLY A 210 25.15 -11.14 3.31
N CYS A 211 24.02 -10.80 2.67
CA CYS A 211 23.58 -9.42 2.42
C CYS A 211 22.17 -9.14 2.94
N VAL A 212 21.74 -9.86 3.98
CA VAL A 212 20.38 -9.81 4.54
C VAL A 212 19.99 -8.41 5.03
N ASP A 213 20.92 -7.65 5.62
CA ASP A 213 20.65 -6.29 6.12
C ASP A 213 20.14 -5.36 5.00
N ALA A 214 20.79 -5.40 3.83
CA ALA A 214 20.39 -4.63 2.66
C ALA A 214 19.06 -5.14 2.10
N CYS A 215 18.90 -6.47 2.02
CA CYS A 215 17.69 -7.11 1.50
C CYS A 215 16.45 -6.79 2.34
N VAL A 216 16.54 -6.86 3.67
CA VAL A 216 15.43 -6.52 4.58
C VAL A 216 15.10 -5.03 4.49
N THR A 217 16.11 -4.17 4.36
CA THR A 217 15.89 -2.73 4.19
C THR A 217 15.16 -2.45 2.87
N ILE A 218 15.58 -3.07 1.76
CA ILE A 218 14.91 -2.95 0.46
C ILE A 218 13.48 -3.50 0.53
N ALA A 219 13.26 -4.65 1.16
CA ALA A 219 11.92 -5.20 1.36
C ALA A 219 11.04 -4.24 2.17
N SER A 220 11.59 -3.61 3.21
CA SER A 220 10.89 -2.62 4.04
C SER A 220 10.52 -1.35 3.26
N ILE A 221 11.39 -0.91 2.34
CA ILE A 221 11.12 0.20 1.40
C ILE A 221 9.99 -0.18 0.44
N LEU A 222 10.00 -1.39 -0.11
CA LEU A 222 8.98 -1.89 -1.04
C LEU A 222 7.60 -2.05 -0.37
N ILE A 223 7.56 -2.45 0.91
CA ILE A 223 6.33 -2.53 1.70
C ILE A 223 5.77 -1.14 2.01
N ALA A 224 6.65 -0.20 2.36
CA ALA A 224 6.26 1.19 2.60
C ALA A 224 6.17 1.94 1.27
N ARG A 225 7.18 2.77 0.98
CA ARG A 225 7.40 3.49 -0.28
C ARG A 225 8.79 4.09 -0.24
N SER A 226 9.22 4.67 -1.37
CA SER A 226 10.43 5.49 -1.41
C SER A 226 10.41 6.57 -0.31
N PRO A 227 11.51 6.76 0.45
CA PRO A 227 11.58 7.80 1.46
C PRO A 227 11.68 9.20 0.85
N PHE A 228 11.99 9.33 -0.44
CA PHE A 228 12.07 10.61 -1.13
C PHE A 228 10.67 11.21 -1.37
N VAL A 229 10.55 12.50 -1.09
CA VAL A 229 9.40 13.32 -1.43
C VAL A 229 9.72 14.21 -2.63
N SER A 230 8.76 14.40 -3.52
CA SER A 230 8.92 15.29 -4.68
C SER A 230 7.79 16.33 -4.68
N PRO A 231 7.92 17.42 -3.89
CA PRO A 231 6.96 18.50 -3.90
C PRO A 231 6.89 19.13 -5.30
N ARG A 232 5.67 19.44 -5.77
CA ARG A 232 5.45 19.98 -7.12
C ARG A 232 6.26 21.24 -7.40
N ASP A 233 6.32 22.15 -6.43
CA ASP A 233 7.00 23.44 -6.57
C ASP A 233 8.53 23.34 -6.47
N LYS A 234 9.06 22.19 -6.02
CA LYS A 234 10.49 21.96 -5.79
C LYS A 234 11.00 20.68 -6.45
N ARG A 235 10.41 20.32 -7.59
CA ARG A 235 10.65 19.02 -8.23
C ARG A 235 12.10 18.86 -8.72
N GLU A 236 12.69 19.93 -9.24
CA GLU A 236 14.08 19.93 -9.73
C GLU A 236 15.08 19.78 -8.56
N GLU A 237 14.90 20.57 -7.49
CA GLU A 237 15.69 20.47 -6.25
C GLU A 237 15.62 19.07 -5.65
N ALA A 238 14.41 18.49 -5.56
CA ALA A 238 14.21 17.13 -5.05
C ALA A 238 14.90 16.06 -5.92
N THR A 239 14.92 16.26 -7.24
CA THR A 239 15.58 15.34 -8.18
C THR A 239 17.10 15.40 -8.03
N ALA A 240 17.66 16.60 -7.90
CA ALA A 240 19.09 16.80 -7.66
C ALA A 240 19.51 16.22 -6.30
N ALA A 241 18.73 16.43 -5.25
CA ALA A 241 18.97 15.85 -3.94
C ALA A 241 18.96 14.32 -3.99
N ARG A 242 17.97 13.70 -4.65
CA ARG A 242 17.92 12.23 -4.83
C ARG A 242 19.13 11.70 -5.62
N ALA A 243 19.55 12.42 -6.66
CA ALA A 243 20.72 12.03 -7.46
C ALA A 243 22.01 11.98 -6.64
N ALA A 244 22.16 12.83 -5.61
CA ALA A 244 23.32 12.81 -4.71
C ALA A 244 23.47 11.51 -3.90
N PHE A 245 22.37 10.74 -3.72
CA PHE A 245 22.40 9.42 -3.08
C PHE A 245 22.67 8.28 -4.08
N SER A 246 22.57 8.55 -5.38
CA SER A 246 22.68 7.52 -6.39
C SER A 246 24.14 7.14 -6.64
N ARG A 247 24.41 5.83 -6.67
CA ARG A 247 25.72 5.26 -7.04
C ARG A 247 25.66 4.50 -8.37
N GLY A 248 24.67 4.79 -9.22
CA GLY A 248 24.47 4.09 -10.49
C GLY A 248 23.80 2.70 -10.39
N GLY A 249 23.37 2.29 -9.19
CA GLY A 249 22.74 0.99 -8.93
C GLY A 249 21.20 0.95 -9.04
N GLY A 250 20.57 2.01 -9.53
CA GLY A 250 19.12 2.13 -9.65
C GLY A 250 18.40 2.66 -8.40
N ASP A 251 17.08 2.77 -8.50
CA ASP A 251 16.23 3.46 -7.51
C ASP A 251 16.24 2.80 -6.13
N LEU A 252 16.15 1.48 -6.05
CA LEU A 252 16.12 0.77 -4.76
C LEU A 252 17.45 0.88 -4.00
N LEU A 253 18.58 0.88 -4.72
CA LEU A 253 19.90 1.09 -4.09
C LEU A 253 20.10 2.56 -3.68
N THR A 254 19.49 3.50 -4.40
CA THR A 254 19.47 4.92 -4.01
C THR A 254 18.66 5.13 -2.73
N ASP A 255 17.49 4.51 -2.64
CA ASP A 255 16.62 4.57 -1.46
C ASP A 255 17.25 3.86 -0.24
N LEU A 256 17.95 2.74 -0.48
CA LEU A 256 18.76 2.05 0.53
C LEU A 256 19.87 2.96 1.08
N ALA A 257 20.62 3.63 0.19
CA ALA A 257 21.70 4.54 0.60
C ALA A 257 21.18 5.72 1.44
N ALA A 258 20.02 6.26 1.07
CA ALA A 258 19.36 7.31 1.85
C ALA A 258 18.95 6.82 3.26
N TYR A 259 18.37 5.62 3.35
CA TYR A 259 18.03 5.02 4.64
C TYR A 259 19.27 4.76 5.51
N GLN A 260 20.35 4.22 4.95
CA GLN A 260 21.58 3.94 5.69
C GLN A 260 22.19 5.21 6.29
N GLN A 261 22.32 6.27 5.48
CA GLN A 261 22.82 7.57 5.94
C GLN A 261 21.92 8.18 7.03
N TRP A 262 20.60 8.07 6.87
CA TRP A 262 19.65 8.53 7.88
C TRP A 262 19.80 7.74 9.19
N ASN A 263 19.88 6.41 9.12
CA ASN A 263 19.97 5.53 10.27
C ASN A 263 21.23 5.83 11.09
N GLU A 264 22.39 5.97 10.44
CA GLU A 264 23.65 6.36 11.09
C GLU A 264 23.55 7.72 11.80
N ARG A 265 23.00 8.73 11.11
CA ARG A 265 22.79 10.07 11.70
C ARG A 265 21.81 10.05 12.85
N SER A 266 20.75 9.25 12.76
CA SER A 266 19.72 9.16 13.78
C SER A 266 20.23 8.57 15.11
N LYS A 267 21.32 7.80 15.07
CA LYS A 267 21.97 7.23 16.27
C LYS A 267 22.78 8.28 17.05
N SER A 268 23.34 9.28 16.36
CA SER A 268 24.23 10.30 16.95
C SER A 268 23.56 11.67 17.11
N SER A 269 22.45 11.91 16.42
CA SER A 269 21.76 13.21 16.38
C SER A 269 20.40 13.15 17.05
N GLY A 270 19.99 14.25 17.68
CA GLY A 270 18.65 14.37 18.26
C GLY A 270 17.55 14.36 17.19
N TYR A 271 16.30 14.07 17.60
CA TYR A 271 15.13 14.02 16.72
C TYR A 271 15.02 15.24 15.78
N TRP A 272 15.23 16.44 16.32
CA TRP A 272 15.15 17.69 15.56
C TRP A 272 16.20 17.80 14.45
N GLN A 273 17.44 17.41 14.73
CA GLN A 273 18.55 17.44 13.76
C GLN A 273 18.32 16.42 12.64
N SER A 274 17.87 15.21 12.99
CA SER A 274 17.50 14.18 12.01
C SER A 274 16.37 14.64 11.10
N ASN A 275 15.35 15.30 11.67
CA ASN A 275 14.23 15.84 10.90
C ASN A 275 14.61 17.02 10.00
N SER A 276 15.52 17.90 10.44
CA SER A 276 16.08 18.97 9.60
C SER A 276 16.82 18.40 8.40
N TRP A 277 17.71 17.44 8.64
CA TRP A 277 18.47 16.76 7.59
C TRP A 277 17.56 16.06 6.57
N CYS A 278 16.49 15.40 7.04
CA CYS A 278 15.49 14.83 6.14
C CYS A 278 14.85 15.90 5.25
N SER A 279 14.48 17.04 5.84
CA SER A 279 13.84 18.14 5.11
C SER A 279 14.77 18.75 4.05
N GLU A 280 16.06 18.92 4.37
CA GLU A 280 17.09 19.42 3.44
C GLU A 280 17.33 18.47 2.26
N ASN A 281 17.19 17.16 2.48
CA ASN A 281 17.44 16.13 1.45
C ASN A 281 16.17 15.62 0.77
N PHE A 282 15.03 16.31 0.95
CA PHE A 282 13.74 15.89 0.41
C PHE A 282 13.37 14.45 0.80
N LEU A 283 13.61 14.09 2.06
CA LEU A 283 13.25 12.81 2.66
C LEU A 283 12.11 12.99 3.65
N SER A 284 11.21 12.00 3.70
CA SER A 284 10.18 11.94 4.74
C SER A 284 10.71 11.21 5.97
N HIS A 285 10.97 11.97 7.04
CA HIS A 285 11.37 11.40 8.34
C HIS A 285 10.37 10.35 8.85
N GLN A 286 9.08 10.56 8.59
CA GLN A 286 8.04 9.60 8.94
C GLN A 286 8.18 8.27 8.17
N THR A 287 8.35 8.32 6.85
CA THR A 287 8.53 7.11 6.04
C THR A 287 9.82 6.38 6.38
N LEU A 288 10.92 7.09 6.69
CA LEU A 288 12.16 6.48 7.17
C LEU A 288 11.98 5.71 8.49
N ARG A 289 11.22 6.29 9.44
CA ARG A 289 10.88 5.58 10.69
C ARG A 289 9.97 4.38 10.46
N GLU A 290 9.03 4.47 9.53
CA GLU A 290 8.17 3.35 9.11
C GLU A 290 9.02 2.21 8.51
N ILE A 291 9.95 2.53 7.60
CA ILE A 291 10.92 1.56 7.05
C ILE A 291 11.72 0.90 8.17
N SER A 292 12.21 1.67 9.15
CA SER A 292 12.94 1.14 10.29
C SER A 292 12.11 0.18 11.15
N SER A 293 10.83 0.53 11.40
CA SER A 293 9.90 -0.32 12.12
C SER A 293 9.59 -1.62 11.37
N ASN A 294 9.32 -1.54 10.06
CA ASN A 294 9.08 -2.70 9.20
C ASN A 294 10.31 -3.62 9.18
N ARG A 295 11.51 -3.04 9.10
CA ARG A 295 12.75 -3.79 9.13
C ARG A 295 12.93 -4.56 10.43
N ALA A 296 12.66 -3.93 11.58
CA ALA A 296 12.73 -4.61 12.87
C ALA A 296 11.76 -5.80 12.93
N GLN A 297 10.51 -5.61 12.47
CA GLN A 297 9.51 -6.69 12.41
C GLN A 297 9.96 -7.83 11.50
N LEU A 298 10.44 -7.53 10.29
CA LEU A 298 10.92 -8.54 9.35
C LEU A 298 12.14 -9.30 9.89
N LEU A 299 13.10 -8.63 10.53
CA LEU A 299 14.22 -9.30 11.17
C LEU A 299 13.76 -10.27 12.26
N THR A 300 12.79 -9.86 13.10
CA THR A 300 12.18 -10.75 14.09
C THR A 300 11.53 -11.95 13.41
N SER A 301 10.73 -11.74 12.36
CA SER A 301 10.10 -12.85 11.63
C SER A 301 11.12 -13.80 10.99
N LEU A 302 12.24 -13.30 10.47
CA LEU A 302 13.31 -14.14 9.92
C LEU A 302 14.01 -14.97 11.01
N LYS A 303 14.16 -14.45 12.22
CA LYS A 303 14.66 -15.20 13.37
C LYS A 303 13.68 -16.27 13.83
N ASP A 304 12.40 -15.91 13.95
CA ASP A 304 11.33 -16.83 14.37
C ASP A 304 11.15 -17.97 13.36
N ALA A 305 11.34 -17.70 12.07
CA ALA A 305 11.33 -18.69 11.00
C ALA A 305 12.61 -19.55 10.92
N GLY A 306 13.60 -19.31 11.78
CA GLY A 306 14.89 -20.00 11.78
C GLY A 306 15.76 -19.72 10.55
N ILE A 307 15.46 -18.66 9.80
CA ILE A 307 16.24 -18.24 8.62
C ILE A 307 17.50 -17.47 9.06
N LEU A 308 17.41 -16.76 10.17
CA LEU A 308 18.54 -16.10 10.83
C LEU A 308 18.78 -16.69 12.23
N PRO A 309 20.03 -16.71 12.71
CA PRO A 309 20.32 -17.03 14.10
C PRO A 309 19.57 -16.10 15.07
N PHE A 310 19.11 -16.64 16.20
CA PHE A 310 18.43 -15.85 17.23
C PHE A 310 19.27 -14.65 17.70
N GLU A 311 20.58 -14.87 17.83
CA GLU A 311 21.57 -13.86 18.25
C GLU A 311 22.00 -12.90 17.14
N TYR A 312 21.50 -13.05 15.91
CA TYR A 312 21.88 -12.19 14.79
C TYR A 312 21.73 -10.71 15.15
N LYS A 313 22.83 -9.95 14.98
CA LYS A 313 22.89 -8.50 15.15
C LYS A 313 23.24 -7.88 13.81
N GLU A 314 22.61 -6.75 13.54
CA GLU A 314 22.86 -5.99 12.32
C GLU A 314 24.33 -5.56 12.25
N GLY A 315 24.94 -5.68 11.07
CA GLY A 315 26.35 -5.34 10.87
C GLY A 315 27.36 -6.37 11.38
N THR A 316 26.94 -7.49 11.97
CA THR A 316 27.82 -8.66 12.12
C THR A 316 27.83 -9.43 10.80
N ASN A 317 28.56 -8.93 9.80
CA ASN A 317 28.96 -9.80 8.71
C ASN A 317 29.91 -10.85 9.32
N SER A 318 29.46 -12.10 9.36
CA SER A 318 30.37 -13.23 9.56
C SER A 318 31.35 -13.24 8.39
N SER A 319 32.58 -12.85 8.69
CA SER A 319 33.76 -13.03 7.84
C SER A 319 33.90 -14.46 7.34
#